data_AF-A0A7V3GU85-F1
#
_entry.id   AF-A0A7V3GU85-F1
#
_cell.length_a   1.000
_cell.length_b   1.000
_cell.length_c   1.000
_cell.angle_alpha   90.00
_cell.angle_beta   90.00
_cell.angle_gamma   90.00
#
_symmetry.space_group_name_H-M   'P 1'
#
loop_
_entity.id
_entity.type
_entity.pdbx_description
1 polymer ?
#
loop_
_entity_poly.entity_id
_entity_poly.type
_entity_poly.pdbx_seq_one_letter_code
_entity_poly.pdbx_strand_id
1 'polypeptide(L)'
;MIHHRSPLRRRLRQYGIGYAFVAVPVLAGVIFLLIPMITTLGWSFTRFNGLQPPQFVGIDNYARLFTHDRIFIKALWNTFRFTILGMLIGPTLGLLTALMLNQKVRFQAFYRTAYFLPVMTSLVVVATIWRMIYNKHGLLNLALGALGL
;
A
#
# COMPACT_ATOMS: atom_id res chain seq x y z
N MET A 1 56.58 22.48 -6.32
CA MET A 1 55.48 22.21 -7.28
C MET A 1 54.41 21.37 -6.57
N ILE A 2 53.48 22.01 -5.82
CA ILE A 2 52.49 21.31 -4.97
C ILE A 2 51.08 21.67 -5.46
N HIS A 3 50.39 20.72 -6.07
CA HIS A 3 49.02 20.88 -6.57
C HIS A 3 48.04 21.10 -5.39
N HIS A 4 47.58 22.34 -5.22
CA HIS A 4 46.41 22.66 -4.39
C HIS A 4 45.14 22.06 -5.04
N ARG A 5 44.81 20.81 -4.72
CA ARG A 5 43.50 20.25 -5.08
C ARG A 5 42.44 20.89 -4.17
N SER A 6 41.45 21.54 -4.78
CA SER A 6 40.41 22.29 -4.08
C SER A 6 39.70 21.44 -3.00
N PRO A 7 39.38 22.03 -1.82
CA PRO A 7 38.81 21.30 -0.67
C PRO A 7 37.46 20.61 -1.00
N LEU A 8 36.73 21.14 -1.98
CA LEU A 8 35.48 20.56 -2.50
C LEU A 8 35.67 19.17 -3.13
N ARG A 9 36.75 18.99 -3.91
CA ARG A 9 37.07 17.70 -4.57
C ARG A 9 37.48 16.62 -3.58
N ARG A 10 38.01 16.99 -2.41
CA ARG A 10 38.42 16.03 -1.36
C ARG A 10 37.21 15.51 -0.59
N ARG A 11 36.21 16.37 -0.28
CA ARG A 11 34.92 15.97 0.31
C ARG A 11 34.08 15.12 -0.64
N LEU A 12 33.96 15.50 -1.92
CA LEU A 12 33.25 14.70 -2.92
C LEU A 12 33.87 13.31 -3.14
N ARG A 13 35.19 13.15 -2.95
CA ARG A 13 35.85 11.85 -3.06
C ARG A 13 35.67 10.98 -1.81
N GLN A 14 35.49 11.58 -0.64
CA GLN A 14 35.27 10.89 0.63
C GLN A 14 33.80 10.47 0.84
N TYR A 15 32.84 11.23 0.29
CA TYR A 15 31.41 10.94 0.37
C TYR A 15 30.77 10.56 -0.97
N GLY A 16 31.53 10.53 -2.07
CA GLY A 16 31.00 10.28 -3.42
C GLY A 16 30.33 8.92 -3.56
N ILE A 17 30.85 7.90 -2.87
CA ILE A 17 30.22 6.57 -2.81
C ILE A 17 28.90 6.63 -2.04
N GLY A 18 28.84 7.39 -0.94
CA GLY A 18 27.59 7.60 -0.18
C GLY A 18 26.53 8.34 -1.00
N TYR A 19 26.91 9.39 -1.71
CA TYR A 19 26.01 10.09 -2.63
C TYR A 19 25.57 9.21 -3.79
N ALA A 20 26.47 8.42 -4.40
CA ALA A 20 26.10 7.48 -5.45
C ALA A 20 25.13 6.40 -4.95
N PHE A 21 25.35 5.87 -3.75
CA PHE A 21 24.49 4.86 -3.13
C PHE A 21 23.06 5.38 -2.88
N VAL A 22 22.91 6.64 -2.47
CA VAL A 22 21.60 7.27 -2.29
C VAL A 22 21.00 7.75 -3.62
N ALA A 23 21.84 8.20 -4.56
CA ALA A 23 21.37 8.72 -5.84
C ALA A 23 20.65 7.66 -6.66
N VAL A 24 21.10 6.40 -6.66
CA VAL A 24 20.47 5.32 -7.42
C VAL A 24 18.99 5.10 -7.05
N PRO A 25 18.62 4.82 -5.78
CA PRO A 25 17.22 4.64 -5.40
C PRO A 25 16.41 5.94 -5.53
N VAL A 26 17.01 7.11 -5.28
CA VAL A 26 16.32 8.40 -5.45
C VAL A 26 15.97 8.65 -6.92
N LEU A 27 16.91 8.44 -7.83
CA LEU A 27 16.67 8.58 -9.27
C LEU A 27 15.62 7.58 -9.74
N ALA A 28 15.67 6.34 -9.26
CA ALA A 28 14.62 5.36 -9.54
C ALA A 28 13.24 5.84 -9.04
N GLY A 29 13.16 6.36 -7.82
CA GLY A 29 11.93 6.93 -7.27
C GLY A 29 11.44 8.15 -8.07
N VAL A 30 12.35 9.01 -8.53
CA VAL A 30 11.97 10.13 -9.39
C VAL A 30 11.38 9.63 -10.71
N ILE A 31 12.09 8.72 -11.39
CA ILE A 31 11.73 8.25 -12.73
C ILE A 31 10.45 7.42 -12.72
N PHE A 32 10.34 6.47 -11.79
CA PHE A 32 9.26 5.49 -11.79
C PHE A 32 8.07 5.84 -10.88
N LEU A 33 8.21 6.83 -10.00
CA LEU A 33 7.12 7.24 -9.10
C LEU A 33 6.77 8.72 -9.32
N LEU A 34 7.70 9.65 -9.20
CA LEU A 34 7.37 11.08 -9.25
C LEU A 34 6.96 11.56 -10.66
N ILE A 35 7.70 11.17 -11.69
CA ILE A 35 7.34 11.53 -13.08
C ILE A 35 5.93 11.05 -13.44
N PRO A 36 5.58 9.74 -13.33
CA PRO A 36 4.24 9.28 -13.67
C PRO A 36 3.15 9.89 -12.78
N MET A 37 3.44 10.19 -11.52
CA MET A 37 2.51 10.88 -10.62
C MET A 37 2.19 12.29 -11.12
N ILE A 38 3.22 13.07 -11.50
CA ILE A 38 3.04 14.43 -12.01
C ILE A 38 2.35 14.42 -13.38
N THR A 39 2.69 13.49 -14.27
CA THR A 39 2.01 13.39 -15.58
C THR A 39 0.55 13.00 -15.42
N THR A 40 0.24 12.07 -14.51
CA THR A 40 -1.15 11.68 -14.22
C THR A 40 -1.93 12.83 -13.59
N LEU A 41 -1.30 13.61 -12.73
CA LEU A 41 -1.88 14.84 -12.19
C LEU A 41 -2.11 15.88 -13.30
N GLY A 42 -1.20 16.02 -14.26
CA GLY A 42 -1.43 16.87 -15.44
C GLY A 42 -2.62 16.39 -16.27
N TRP A 43 -2.75 15.08 -16.48
CA TRP A 43 -3.87 14.48 -17.20
C TRP A 43 -5.20 14.56 -16.46
N SER A 44 -5.23 14.69 -15.13
CA SER A 44 -6.50 14.85 -14.41
C SER A 44 -7.21 16.16 -14.73
N PHE A 45 -6.47 17.18 -15.20
CA PHE A 45 -7.03 18.44 -15.71
C PHE A 45 -7.38 18.39 -17.20
N THR A 46 -7.15 17.27 -17.87
CA THR A 46 -7.52 17.06 -19.27
C THR A 46 -8.61 16.02 -19.40
N ARG A 47 -9.42 16.14 -20.44
CA ARG A 47 -10.32 15.09 -20.89
C ARG A 47 -9.51 14.19 -21.81
N PHE A 48 -8.89 13.16 -21.21
CA PHE A 48 -8.08 12.20 -21.93
C PHE A 48 -8.66 10.79 -21.76
N ASN A 49 -8.99 10.14 -22.87
CA ASN A 49 -9.55 8.78 -22.90
C ASN A 49 -8.58 7.76 -23.51
N GLY A 50 -7.32 8.14 -23.75
CA GLY A 50 -6.29 7.29 -24.36
C GLY A 50 -6.42 7.12 -25.88
N LEU A 51 -7.54 7.51 -26.49
CA LEU A 51 -7.81 7.36 -27.92
C LEU A 51 -7.78 8.70 -28.67
N GLN A 52 -8.19 9.79 -28.01
CA GLN A 52 -8.23 11.14 -28.57
C GLN A 52 -7.14 12.02 -27.96
N PRO A 53 -6.68 13.06 -28.69
CA PRO A 53 -5.77 14.05 -28.13
C PRO A 53 -6.33 14.66 -26.84
N PRO A 54 -5.50 14.85 -25.79
CA PRO A 54 -5.95 15.37 -24.52
C PRO A 54 -6.49 16.80 -24.67
N GLN A 55 -7.72 17.03 -24.25
CA GLN A 55 -8.33 18.36 -24.24
C GLN A 55 -8.24 18.96 -22.84
N PHE A 56 -7.62 20.13 -22.68
CA PHE A 56 -7.55 20.78 -21.37
C PHE A 56 -8.93 21.29 -20.95
N VAL A 57 -9.42 20.81 -19.80
CA VAL A 57 -10.75 21.15 -19.25
C VAL A 57 -10.67 21.78 -17.86
N GLY A 58 -9.45 22.04 -17.36
CA GLY A 58 -9.24 22.61 -16.03
C GLY A 58 -9.84 21.72 -14.93
N ILE A 59 -10.66 22.30 -14.06
CA ILE A 59 -11.25 21.61 -12.90
C ILE A 59 -12.60 20.94 -13.17
N ASP A 60 -13.10 20.97 -14.41
CA ASP A 60 -14.43 20.43 -14.76
C ASP A 60 -14.56 18.94 -14.44
N ASN A 61 -13.48 18.17 -14.59
CA ASN A 61 -13.43 16.76 -14.19
C ASN A 61 -13.74 16.58 -12.69
N TYR A 62 -13.16 17.42 -11.83
CA TYR A 62 -13.40 17.37 -10.39
C TYR A 62 -14.80 17.83 -10.03
N ALA A 63 -15.28 18.92 -10.63
CA ALA A 63 -16.64 19.41 -10.40
C ALA A 63 -17.66 18.31 -10.71
N ARG A 64 -17.57 17.67 -11.89
CA ARG A 64 -18.43 16.54 -12.26
C ARG A 64 -18.33 15.35 -11.29
N LEU A 65 -17.11 15.01 -10.87
CA LEU A 65 -16.87 13.90 -9.95
C LEU A 65 -17.55 14.10 -8.59
N PHE A 66 -17.51 15.31 -8.04
CA PHE A 66 -18.10 15.60 -6.73
C PHE A 66 -19.61 15.89 -6.78
N THR A 67 -20.14 16.42 -7.88
CA THR A 67 -21.55 16.83 -7.96
C THR A 67 -22.45 15.81 -8.65
N HIS A 68 -21.96 15.08 -9.65
CA HIS A 68 -22.79 14.19 -10.48
C HIS A 68 -22.53 12.70 -10.24
N ASP A 69 -21.36 12.33 -9.71
CA ASP A 69 -21.00 10.92 -9.49
C ASP A 69 -21.30 10.45 -8.06
N ARG A 70 -22.48 9.84 -7.88
CA ARG A 70 -22.87 9.22 -6.60
C ARG A 70 -22.06 7.97 -6.27
N ILE A 71 -21.48 7.28 -7.25
CA ILE A 71 -20.66 6.08 -7.02
C ILE A 71 -19.34 6.51 -6.41
N PHE A 72 -18.74 7.59 -6.90
CA PHE A 72 -17.52 8.16 -6.33
C PHE A 72 -17.65 8.47 -4.83
N ILE A 73 -18.70 9.20 -4.43
CA ILE A 73 -18.92 9.55 -3.01
C ILE A 73 -19.12 8.29 -2.15
N LYS A 74 -19.85 7.29 -2.64
CA LYS A 74 -20.01 6.00 -1.93
C LYS A 74 -18.68 5.26 -1.80
N ALA A 75 -17.90 5.19 -2.87
CA ALA A 75 -16.59 4.54 -2.87
C ALA A 75 -15.65 5.23 -1.88
N LEU A 76 -15.61 6.56 -1.87
CA LEU A 76 -14.82 7.35 -0.93
C LEU A 76 -15.18 7.03 0.53
N TRP A 77 -16.48 6.98 0.86
CA TRP A 77 -16.93 6.63 2.20
C TRP A 77 -16.60 5.19 2.59
N ASN A 78 -16.73 4.25 1.66
CA ASN A 78 -16.37 2.86 1.89
C ASN A 78 -14.87 2.71 2.16
N THR A 79 -14.02 3.34 1.34
CA THR A 79 -12.56 3.34 1.54
C THR A 79 -12.21 3.99 2.87
N PHE A 80 -12.80 5.14 3.20
CA PHE A 80 -12.55 5.82 4.47
C PHE A 80 -12.91 4.94 5.69
N ARG A 81 -14.11 4.33 5.68
CA ARG A 81 -14.54 3.41 6.75
C ARG A 81 -13.60 2.20 6.83
N PHE A 82 -13.25 1.61 5.70
CA PHE A 82 -12.35 0.46 5.64
C PHE A 82 -10.96 0.81 6.19
N THR A 83 -10.39 1.96 5.80
CA THR A 83 -9.07 2.41 6.26
C THR A 83 -9.07 2.69 7.76
N ILE A 84 -10.08 3.39 8.30
CA ILE A 84 -10.14 3.66 9.74
C ILE A 84 -10.26 2.36 10.54
N LEU A 85 -11.20 1.48 10.15
CA LEU A 85 -11.38 0.20 10.84
C LEU A 85 -10.11 -0.65 10.75
N GLY A 86 -9.49 -0.73 9.57
CA GLY A 86 -8.24 -1.48 9.38
C GLY A 86 -7.08 -0.92 10.21
N MET A 87 -6.92 0.40 10.24
CA MET A 87 -5.85 1.09 10.97
C MET A 87 -6.04 1.01 12.49
N LEU A 88 -7.28 0.91 12.98
CA LEU A 88 -7.53 0.71 14.41
C LEU A 88 -7.37 -0.76 14.80
N ILE A 89 -8.01 -1.67 14.08
CA ILE A 89 -8.08 -3.09 14.46
C ILE A 89 -6.73 -3.78 14.29
N GLY A 90 -6.09 -3.65 13.12
CA GLY A 90 -4.87 -4.38 12.79
C GLY A 90 -3.71 -4.12 13.76
N PRO A 91 -3.27 -2.86 13.92
CA PRO A 91 -2.22 -2.48 14.85
C PRO A 91 -2.58 -2.77 16.31
N THR A 92 -3.84 -2.57 16.73
CA THR A 92 -4.26 -2.86 18.11
C THR A 92 -4.17 -4.34 18.41
N LEU A 93 -4.72 -5.21 17.55
CA LEU A 93 -4.60 -6.65 17.71
C LEU A 93 -3.15 -7.11 17.63
N GLY A 94 -2.35 -6.56 16.72
CA GLY A 94 -0.92 -6.86 16.60
C GLY A 94 -0.12 -6.46 17.84
N LEU A 95 -0.45 -5.32 18.46
CA LEU A 95 0.16 -4.89 19.71
C LEU A 95 -0.27 -5.78 20.87
N LEU A 96 -1.56 -6.11 20.97
CA LEU A 96 -2.07 -7.02 22.00
C LEU A 96 -1.40 -8.40 21.92
N THR A 97 -1.32 -8.99 20.73
CA THR A 97 -0.63 -10.28 20.54
C THR A 97 0.87 -10.16 20.83
N ALA A 98 1.52 -9.06 20.43
CA ALA A 98 2.92 -8.82 20.76
C ALA A 98 3.16 -8.77 22.28
N LEU A 99 2.30 -8.08 23.04
CA LEU A 99 2.38 -8.01 24.50
C LEU A 99 2.16 -9.39 25.15
N MET A 100 1.20 -10.18 24.66
CA MET A 100 0.96 -11.54 25.14
C MET A 100 2.15 -12.46 24.87
N LEU A 101 2.78 -12.35 23.70
CA LEU A 101 3.93 -13.16 23.29
C LEU A 101 5.26 -12.65 23.86
N ASN A 102 5.31 -11.45 24.45
CA ASN A 102 6.51 -10.90 25.10
C ASN A 102 6.79 -11.55 26.46
N GLN A 103 5.80 -12.23 27.05
CA GLN A 103 5.99 -13.01 28.27
C GLN A 103 6.73 -14.33 27.97
N LYS A 104 7.28 -15.00 28.99
CA LYS A 104 7.90 -16.34 28.85
C LYS A 104 6.82 -17.41 28.60
N VAL A 105 6.18 -17.37 27.43
CA VAL A 105 5.19 -18.35 27.00
C VAL A 105 5.86 -19.63 26.51
N ARG A 106 5.36 -20.79 26.95
CA ARG A 106 5.78 -22.10 26.43
C ARG A 106 5.45 -22.18 24.94
N PHE A 107 6.39 -22.67 24.12
CA PHE A 107 6.26 -22.75 22.65
C PHE A 107 6.16 -21.41 21.89
N GLN A 108 6.79 -20.34 22.40
CA GLN A 108 6.81 -19.01 21.75
C GLN A 108 7.15 -19.03 20.24
N ALA A 109 8.09 -19.91 19.82
CA ALA A 109 8.47 -20.06 18.41
C ALA A 109 7.30 -20.54 17.53
N PHE A 110 6.49 -21.49 18.00
CA PHE A 110 5.33 -21.99 17.26
C PHE A 110 4.27 -20.90 17.06
N TYR A 111 3.95 -20.16 18.13
CA TYR A 111 2.97 -19.06 18.06
C TYR A 111 3.41 -17.94 17.11
N ARG A 112 4.70 -17.56 17.12
CA ARG A 112 5.23 -16.59 16.16
C ARG A 112 5.06 -17.09 14.73
N THR A 113 5.48 -18.31 14.44
CA THR A 113 5.37 -18.87 13.08
C THR A 113 3.92 -18.94 12.61
N ALA A 114 3.00 -19.42 13.45
CA ALA A 114 1.58 -19.51 13.10
C ALA A 114 0.95 -18.12 12.85
N TYR A 115 1.32 -17.10 13.63
CA TYR A 115 0.84 -15.72 13.45
C TYR A 115 1.39 -15.07 12.18
N PHE A 116 2.64 -15.33 11.82
CA PHE A 116 3.27 -14.76 10.62
C PHE A 116 2.93 -15.52 9.33
N LEU A 117 2.52 -16.78 9.42
CA LEU A 117 2.21 -17.63 8.26
C LEU A 117 1.23 -16.98 7.26
N PRO A 118 0.11 -16.36 7.68
CA PRO A 118 -0.84 -15.76 6.75
C PRO A 118 -0.27 -14.55 6.01
N VAL A 119 0.60 -13.77 6.66
CA VAL A 119 1.21 -12.56 6.08
C VAL A 119 2.23 -12.92 4.99
N MET A 120 2.89 -14.07 5.14
CA MET A 120 3.83 -14.60 4.14
C MET A 120 3.10 -15.32 2.99
N THR A 121 1.81 -15.60 3.13
CA THR A 121 1.00 -16.26 2.10
C THR A 121 0.52 -15.23 1.06
N SER A 122 0.44 -15.62 -0.21
CA SER A 122 -0.02 -14.70 -1.26
C SER A 122 -1.49 -14.31 -1.08
N LEU A 123 -1.82 -13.08 -1.46
CA LEU A 123 -3.20 -12.57 -1.37
C LEU A 123 -4.18 -13.45 -2.16
N VAL A 124 -3.73 -14.04 -3.28
CA VAL A 124 -4.53 -14.95 -4.11
C VAL A 124 -4.92 -16.22 -3.34
N VAL A 125 -3.98 -16.81 -2.59
CA VAL A 125 -4.26 -18.00 -1.77
C VAL A 125 -5.24 -17.65 -0.65
N VAL A 126 -4.99 -16.54 0.06
CA VAL A 126 -5.89 -16.07 1.12
C VAL A 126 -7.31 -15.84 0.59
N ALA A 127 -7.45 -15.16 -0.55
CA ALA A 127 -8.74 -14.92 -1.19
C ALA A 127 -9.44 -16.22 -1.60
N THR A 128 -8.69 -17.20 -2.09
CA THR A 128 -9.23 -18.51 -2.48
C THR A 128 -9.77 -19.27 -1.28
N ILE A 129 -9.04 -19.29 -0.15
CA ILE A 129 -9.48 -19.92 1.10
C ILE A 129 -10.78 -19.27 1.59
N TRP A 130 -10.84 -17.94 1.65
CA TRP A 130 -12.05 -17.23 2.05
C TRP A 130 -13.23 -17.54 1.13
N ARG A 131 -12.99 -17.60 -0.19
CA ARG A 131 -14.04 -17.98 -1.15
C ARG A 131 -14.55 -19.40 -0.91
N MET A 132 -13.69 -20.34 -0.55
CA MET A 132 -14.09 -21.71 -0.20
C MET A 132 -14.90 -21.74 1.11
N ILE A 133 -14.47 -20.99 2.13
CA ILE A 133 -15.15 -20.89 3.42
C ILE A 133 -16.55 -20.30 3.26
N TYR A 134 -16.68 -19.21 2.50
CA TYR A 134 -17.94 -18.49 2.24
C TYR A 134 -18.79 -19.09 1.11
N ASN A 135 -18.37 -20.22 0.53
CA ASN A 135 -19.18 -20.87 -0.51
C ASN A 135 -20.52 -21.34 0.08
N LYS A 136 -21.54 -21.51 -0.77
CA LYS A 136 -22.89 -21.98 -0.38
C LYS A 136 -22.84 -23.30 0.41
N HIS A 137 -21.94 -24.21 0.03
CA HIS A 137 -21.66 -25.46 0.75
C HIS A 137 -20.31 -25.44 1.48
N GLY A 138 -19.82 -24.24 1.81
CA GLY A 138 -18.55 -24.03 2.48
C GLY A 138 -18.61 -24.39 3.96
N LEU A 139 -17.44 -24.45 4.58
CA LEU A 139 -17.27 -24.76 6.00
C LEU A 139 -18.11 -23.85 6.91
N LEU A 140 -18.27 -22.57 6.54
CA LEU A 140 -19.06 -21.64 7.34
C LEU A 140 -20.54 -22.02 7.36
N ASN A 141 -21.14 -22.30 6.20
CA ASN A 141 -22.55 -22.64 6.12
C ASN A 141 -22.84 -24.03 6.73
N LEU A 142 -21.87 -24.96 6.65
CA LEU A 142 -21.98 -26.23 7.37
C LEU A 142 -21.99 -26.02 8.89
N ALA A 143 -21.12 -25.14 9.40
CA ALA A 143 -21.09 -24.81 10.83
C ALA A 143 -22.35 -24.07 11.28
N LEU A 144 -22.86 -23.13 10.47
CA LEU A 144 -24.11 -22.42 10.75
C LEU A 144 -25.32 -23.37 10.72
N GLY A 145 -25.38 -24.26 9.73
CA GLY A 145 -26.45 -25.26 9.62
C GLY A 145 -26.44 -26.26 10.79
N ALA A 146 -25.27 -26.61 11.32
CA ALA A 146 -25.16 -27.42 12.54
C ALA A 146 -25.69 -26.69 13.79
N LEU A 147 -25.68 -25.35 13.79
CA LEU A 147 -26.29 -24.49 14.81
C LEU A 147 -27.76 -24.14 14.49
N GLY A 148 -28.31 -24.64 13.37
CA GLY A 148 -29.69 -24.41 12.93
C GLY A 148 -29.95 -23.06 12.26
N LEU A 149 -28.91 -22.36 11.81
CA LEU A 149 -28.95 -21.08 11.07
C LEU A 149 -28.58 -21.27 9.60
#